data_AF-A0A1S7RUK2-F1
#
_entry.id   AF-A0A1S7RUK2-F1
#
_cell.length_a   1.000
_cell.length_b   1.000
_cell.length_c   1.000
_cell.angle_alpha   90.00
_cell.angle_beta   90.00
_cell.angle_gamma   90.00
#
_symmetry.space_group_name_H-M   'P 1'
#
loop_
_entity.id
_entity.type
_entity.pdbx_description
1 polymer ?
#
loop_
_entity_poly.entity_id
_entity_poly.type
_entity_poly.pdbx_seq_one_letter_code
_entity_poly.pdbx_strand_id
1 'polypeptide(L)'
;MAMIAALAVIASACSPTESKAPLVLRTIKPAVPPASRVPCVPGDLPDRDLSQREVATRWSADRTEILSCDARRAAAVAAIDNMPETSQ
;
A
#
# COMPACT_ATOMS: atom_id res chain seq x y z
N MET A 1 -62.18 34.30 -15.81
CA MET A 1 -60.73 34.25 -15.53
C MET A 1 -60.51 33.97 -14.04
N ALA A 2 -60.63 32.72 -13.60
CA ALA A 2 -60.30 32.34 -12.22
C ALA A 2 -60.04 30.81 -12.12
N MET A 3 -59.46 30.24 -13.17
CA MET A 3 -59.24 28.80 -13.32
C MET A 3 -57.80 28.51 -13.79
N ILE A 4 -56.81 29.22 -13.22
CA ILE A 4 -55.37 28.95 -13.51
C ILE A 4 -54.51 28.98 -12.23
N ALA A 5 -55.08 29.16 -11.03
CA ALA A 5 -54.29 29.30 -9.80
C ALA A 5 -54.12 28.02 -8.96
N ALA A 6 -54.67 26.88 -9.38
CA ALA A 6 -54.69 25.66 -8.57
C ALA A 6 -53.62 24.60 -8.94
N LEU A 7 -52.69 24.91 -9.85
CA LEU A 7 -51.68 23.94 -10.32
C LEU A 7 -50.25 24.19 -9.79
N ALA A 8 -50.06 25.14 -8.86
CA ALA A 8 -48.73 25.46 -8.33
C ALA A 8 -48.30 24.64 -7.10
N VAL A 9 -49.10 23.67 -6.61
CA VAL A 9 -48.85 22.92 -5.37
C VAL A 9 -48.55 21.44 -5.61
N ILE A 10 -47.76 21.11 -6.63
CA ILE A 10 -47.20 19.74 -6.76
C ILE A 10 -45.73 19.71 -7.15
N ALA A 11 -45.04 20.85 -7.13
CA ALA A 11 -43.57 20.86 -7.16
C ALA A 11 -42.99 20.82 -5.74
N SER A 12 -43.46 19.88 -4.92
CA SER A 12 -42.73 19.45 -3.72
C SER A 12 -42.36 17.98 -3.88
N ALA A 13 -41.63 17.69 -4.95
CA ALA A 13 -40.67 16.61 -4.91
C ALA A 13 -39.49 17.08 -4.04
N CYS A 14 -39.71 17.28 -2.74
CA CYS A 14 -38.64 17.04 -1.78
C CYS A 14 -38.38 15.54 -1.84
N SER A 15 -37.60 15.13 -2.85
CA SER A 15 -36.73 13.97 -2.63
C SER A 15 -36.04 14.29 -1.31
N PRO A 16 -36.18 13.46 -0.24
CA PRO A 16 -35.30 13.63 0.90
C PRO A 16 -33.91 13.70 0.29
N THR A 17 -33.21 14.81 0.49
CA THR A 17 -31.80 14.90 0.14
C THR A 17 -31.20 13.71 0.86
N GLU A 18 -30.89 12.66 0.10
CA GLU A 18 -30.36 11.44 0.67
C GLU A 18 -29.13 11.89 1.42
N SER A 19 -29.24 11.85 2.75
CA SER A 19 -28.20 12.31 3.64
C SER A 19 -27.15 11.25 3.51
N LYS A 20 -26.30 11.39 2.48
CA LYS A 20 -25.23 10.46 2.18
C LYS A 20 -24.44 10.37 3.47
N ALA A 21 -24.55 9.22 4.14
CA ALA A 21 -23.93 9.02 5.43
C ALA A 21 -22.47 9.50 5.34
N PRO A 22 -21.98 10.28 6.31
CA PRO A 22 -20.66 10.86 6.21
C PRO A 22 -19.64 9.74 6.03
N LEU A 23 -18.85 9.82 4.95
CA LEU A 23 -17.75 8.90 4.72
C LEU A 23 -16.70 9.15 5.80
N VAL A 24 -16.55 8.21 6.74
CA VAL A 24 -15.50 8.27 7.76
C VAL A 24 -14.26 7.57 7.23
N LEU A 25 -13.28 8.35 6.78
CA LEU A 25 -11.96 7.83 6.43
C LEU A 25 -11.13 7.64 7.71
N ARG A 26 -10.65 6.41 7.93
CA ARG A 26 -9.70 6.10 9.01
C ARG A 26 -8.41 5.57 8.40
N THR A 27 -7.29 6.17 8.81
CA THR A 27 -5.96 5.66 8.49
C THR A 27 -5.51 4.77 9.64
N ILE A 28 -5.18 3.53 9.35
CA ILE A 28 -4.71 2.55 10.34
C ILE A 28 -3.22 2.34 10.09
N LYS A 29 -2.40 2.42 11.16
CA LYS A 29 -1.01 2.04 11.10
C LYS A 29 -0.91 0.51 10.91
N PRO A 30 -0.35 0.00 9.81
CA PRO A 30 -0.18 -1.43 9.62
C PRO A 30 0.89 -1.96 10.58
N ALA A 31 0.71 -3.18 11.09
CA ALA A 31 1.75 -3.87 11.84
C ALA A 31 2.73 -4.55 10.87
N VAL A 32 4.02 -4.46 11.14
CA VAL A 32 5.05 -5.18 10.38
C VAL A 32 5.10 -6.65 10.84
N PRO A 33 4.84 -7.63 9.96
CA PRO A 33 5.00 -9.04 10.30
C PRO A 33 6.47 -9.35 10.67
N PRO A 34 6.74 -10.25 11.65
CA PRO A 34 8.11 -10.60 12.02
C PRO A 34 8.95 -11.12 10.85
N ALA A 35 8.34 -11.89 9.94
CA ALA A 35 9.00 -12.39 8.73
C ALA A 35 9.53 -11.27 7.82
N SER A 36 8.84 -10.12 7.77
CA SER A 36 9.26 -8.95 6.99
C SER A 36 10.48 -8.23 7.57
N ARG A 37 10.95 -8.61 8.76
CA ARG A 37 12.18 -8.08 9.37
C ARG A 37 13.40 -8.95 9.07
N VAL A 38 13.22 -10.11 8.45
CA VAL A 38 14.32 -11.01 8.11
C VAL A 38 15.14 -10.43 6.95
N PRO A 39 16.48 -10.35 7.07
CA PRO A 39 17.37 -9.93 5.99
C PRO A 39 17.17 -10.69 4.68
N CYS A 40 17.43 -10.06 3.55
CA CYS A 40 17.46 -10.78 2.28
C CYS A 40 18.73 -11.63 2.27
N VAL A 41 18.60 -12.88 1.87
CA VAL A 41 19.71 -13.84 1.82
C VAL A 41 20.04 -14.15 0.36
N PRO A 42 21.30 -14.56 0.07
CA PRO A 42 21.64 -15.08 -1.24
C PRO A 42 20.73 -16.25 -1.62
N GLY A 43 20.49 -16.40 -2.92
CA GLY A 43 19.86 -17.60 -3.45
C GLY A 43 20.76 -18.83 -3.31
N ASP A 44 20.16 -20.01 -3.50
CA ASP A 44 20.90 -21.26 -3.45
C ASP A 44 21.97 -21.32 -4.56
N LEU A 45 23.16 -21.75 -4.18
CA LEU A 45 24.23 -22.04 -5.14
C LEU A 45 24.01 -23.42 -5.77
N PRO A 46 24.44 -23.63 -7.03
CA PRO A 46 24.39 -24.94 -7.64
C PRO A 46 25.28 -25.93 -6.86
N ASP A 47 24.86 -27.19 -6.80
CA ASP A 47 25.61 -28.27 -6.16
C ASP A 47 26.78 -28.76 -7.04
N ARG A 48 27.68 -27.81 -7.36
CA ARG A 48 28.94 -28.02 -8.06
C ARG A 48 29.87 -26.82 -7.83
N ASP A 49 31.16 -27.03 -8.02
CA ASP A 49 32.11 -25.94 -8.03
C ASP A 49 31.84 -24.96 -9.18
N LEU A 50 31.96 -23.67 -8.86
CA LEU A 50 31.90 -22.58 -9.84
C LEU A 50 33.31 -22.32 -10.38
N SER A 51 33.43 -22.18 -11.70
CA SER A 51 34.69 -21.74 -12.29
C SER A 51 34.99 -20.27 -11.95
N GLN A 52 36.27 -19.90 -11.96
CA GLN A 52 36.73 -18.52 -11.78
C GLN A 52 35.97 -17.51 -12.66
N ARG A 53 35.72 -17.88 -13.93
CA ARG A 53 34.99 -17.03 -14.88
C ARG A 53 33.53 -16.84 -14.46
N GLU A 54 32.88 -17.90 -13.98
CA GLU A 54 31.49 -17.83 -13.52
C GLU A 54 31.36 -16.95 -12.29
N VAL A 55 32.27 -17.09 -11.32
CA VAL A 55 32.31 -16.25 -10.13
C VAL A 55 32.50 -14.78 -10.53
N ALA A 56 33.54 -14.47 -11.30
CA ALA A 56 33.84 -13.10 -11.72
C ALA A 56 32.67 -12.45 -12.48
N THR A 57 31.95 -13.23 -13.28
CA THR A 57 30.82 -12.73 -14.08
C THR A 57 29.57 -12.48 -13.24
N ARG A 58 29.27 -13.36 -12.27
CA ARG A 58 28.00 -13.34 -11.52
C ARG A 58 28.07 -12.60 -10.19
N TRP A 59 29.27 -12.47 -9.61
CA TRP A 59 29.48 -11.92 -8.27
C TRP A 59 28.81 -10.57 -8.02
N SER A 60 29.07 -9.60 -8.90
CA SER A 60 28.56 -8.24 -8.70
C SER A 60 27.04 -8.17 -8.86
N ALA A 61 26.46 -8.96 -9.77
CA ALA A 61 25.03 -9.00 -10.00
C ALA A 61 24.29 -9.57 -8.78
N ASP A 62 24.74 -10.71 -8.26
CA ASP A 62 24.19 -11.36 -7.06
C ASP A 62 24.25 -10.43 -5.84
N ARG A 63 25.41 -9.82 -5.57
CA ARG A 63 25.54 -8.87 -4.47
C ARG A 63 24.65 -7.64 -4.63
N THR A 64 24.50 -7.13 -5.85
CA THR A 64 23.64 -5.96 -6.11
C THR A 64 22.18 -6.31 -5.87
N GLU A 65 21.76 -7.51 -6.25
CA GLU A 65 20.39 -7.99 -6.04
C GLU A 65 20.06 -8.13 -4.56
N ILE A 66 20.93 -8.78 -3.77
CA ILE A 66 20.77 -8.92 -2.31
C ILE A 66 20.71 -7.55 -1.64
N LEU A 67 21.64 -6.64 -1.97
CA LEU A 67 21.66 -5.28 -1.39
C LEU A 67 20.41 -4.48 -1.76
N SER A 68 19.94 -4.60 -2.99
CA SER A 68 18.73 -3.91 -3.46
C SER A 68 17.47 -4.45 -2.80
N CYS A 69 17.37 -5.77 -2.63
CA CYS A 69 16.30 -6.41 -1.87
C CYS A 69 16.28 -5.90 -0.42
N ASP A 70 17.45 -5.93 0.24
CA ASP A 70 17.60 -5.57 1.64
C ASP A 70 17.24 -4.09 1.87
N ALA A 71 17.73 -3.21 1.01
CA ALA A 71 17.42 -1.78 1.06
C ALA A 71 15.91 -1.51 0.92
N ARG A 72 15.24 -2.18 -0.03
CA ARG A 72 13.78 -2.03 -0.22
C ARG A 72 12.99 -2.54 0.97
N ARG A 73 13.35 -3.72 1.51
CA ARG A 73 12.73 -4.27 2.71
C ARG A 73 12.91 -3.32 3.90
N ALA A 74 14.15 -2.91 4.16
CA ALA A 74 14.49 -2.03 5.28
C ALA A 74 13.74 -0.69 5.17
N ALA A 75 13.67 -0.11 3.98
CA ALA A 75 12.91 1.12 3.74
C ALA A 75 11.41 0.94 3.99
N ALA A 76 10.80 -0.17 3.55
CA ALA A 76 9.40 -0.45 3.79
C ALA A 76 9.08 -0.64 5.28
N VAL A 77 9.92 -1.40 5.99
CA VAL A 77 9.79 -1.59 7.44
C VAL A 77 9.94 -0.26 8.18
N ALA A 78 10.98 0.52 7.84
CA ALA A 78 11.21 1.82 8.46
C ALA A 78 10.07 2.80 8.18
N ALA A 79 9.49 2.79 6.98
CA ALA A 79 8.34 3.63 6.66
C ALA A 79 7.17 3.34 7.61
N ILE A 80 6.85 2.06 7.82
CA ILE A 80 5.76 1.64 8.71
C ILE A 80 6.09 1.96 10.17
N ASP A 81 7.29 1.61 10.65
CA ASP A 81 7.70 1.83 12.04
C ASP A 81 7.65 3.32 12.41
N ASN A 82 8.05 4.20 11.48
CA ASN A 82 8.03 5.64 11.66
C ASN A 82 6.69 6.33 11.33
N MET A 83 5.64 5.58 10.95
CA MET A 83 4.32 6.17 10.79
C MET A 83 3.82 6.72 12.14
N PRO A 84 3.30 7.96 12.17
CA PRO A 84 2.69 8.49 13.38
C PRO A 84 1.49 7.64 13.77
N GLU A 85 1.33 7.39 15.07
CA GLU A 85 0.11 6.76 15.59
C GLU A 85 -1.07 7.68 15.29
N THR A 86 -2.12 7.15 14.66
CA THR A 86 -3.33 7.93 14.43
C THR A 86 -4.03 8.15 15.76
N SER A 87 -3.93 9.37 16.29
CA SER A 87 -4.76 9.81 17.43
C SER A 87 -6.22 9.77 16.99
N GLN A 88 -7.02 9.02 17.72
CA GLN A 88 -8.46 8.88 17.52
C GLN A 88 -9.22 10.12 17.96
#